data_AF-A0A495ZXS5-F1
#
_entry.id   AF-A0A495ZXS5-F1
#
_cell.length_a   1.000
_cell.length_b   1.000
_cell.length_c   1.000
_cell.angle_alpha   90.00
_cell.angle_beta   90.00
_cell.angle_gamma   90.00
#
_symmetry.space_group_name_H-M   'P 1'
#
loop_
_entity.id
_entity.type
_entity.pdbx_description
1 polymer ?
#
loop_
_entity_poly.entity_id
_entity_poly.type
_entity_poly.pdbx_seq_one_letter_code
_entity_poly.pdbx_strand_id
1 'polypeptide(L)'
;MENVTLESVIERLDRLEKVVVDINLQLSLLVKELVANTNENSKANEEEAKISLYSDKRDAHIAKKILAEIYEKMGISPDFELIPLEELRESMRQHGIRAEDNEFSRAIIEERENRGTYDEKRNTNT
;
A
#
# COMPACT_ATOMS: atom_id res chain seq x y z
N MET A 1 22.39 24.57 16.46
CA MET A 1 21.49 23.47 16.85
C MET A 1 20.33 24.13 17.59
N GLU A 2 19.11 24.07 17.05
CA GLU A 2 17.93 24.48 17.80
C GLU A 2 17.80 23.57 19.02
N ASN A 3 17.64 24.15 20.21
CA ASN A 3 17.39 23.39 21.42
C ASN A 3 15.98 22.81 21.35
N VAL A 4 15.89 21.55 20.94
CA VAL A 4 14.64 20.77 20.96
C VAL A 4 14.24 20.58 22.42
N THR A 5 13.17 21.26 22.85
CA THR A 5 12.57 21.08 24.17
C THR A 5 11.54 19.95 24.12
N LEU A 6 11.26 19.32 25.26
CA LEU A 6 10.22 18.29 25.37
C LEU A 6 8.86 18.80 24.86
N GLU A 7 8.53 20.05 25.15
CA GLU A 7 7.32 20.73 24.67
C GLU A 7 7.29 20.81 23.13
N SER A 8 8.42 21.13 22.48
CA SER A 8 8.50 21.16 21.03
C SER A 8 8.31 19.77 20.38
N VAL A 9 8.72 18.70 21.07
CA VAL A 9 8.50 17.32 20.61
C VAL A 9 7.04 16.93 20.75
N ILE A 10 6.40 17.25 21.88
CA ILE A 10 4.98 17.00 22.10
C ILE A 10 4.14 17.71 21.04
N GLU A 11 4.43 18.99 20.77
CA GLU A 11 3.69 19.74 19.76
C GLU A 11 3.84 19.17 18.34
N ARG A 12 5.04 18.67 18.00
CA ARG A 12 5.29 18.02 16.71
C ARG A 12 4.55 16.68 16.60
N LEU A 13 4.45 15.92 17.68
CA LEU A 13 3.69 14.66 17.71
C LEU A 13 2.18 14.90 17.58
N ASP A 14 1.63 15.90 18.27
CA ASP A 14 0.22 16.31 18.14
C ASP A 14 -0.12 16.72 16.71
N ARG A 15 0.77 17.49 16.07
CA ARG A 15 0.60 17.88 14.66
C ARG A 15 0.67 16.67 13.72
N LEU A 16 1.58 15.73 13.98
CA LEU A 16 1.72 14.51 13.19
C LEU A 16 0.48 13.63 13.31
N GLU A 17 -0.06 13.44 14.52
CA GLU A 17 -1.28 12.68 14.75
C GLU A 17 -2.46 13.26 13.96
N LYS A 18 -2.64 14.58 13.98
CA LYS A 18 -3.69 15.25 13.19
C LYS A 18 -3.53 15.03 11.69
N VAL A 19 -2.31 15.15 11.18
CA VAL A 19 -2.02 14.92 9.75
C VAL A 19 -2.30 13.47 9.36
N VAL A 20 -1.91 12.52 10.20
CA VAL A 20 -2.16 11.09 9.96
C VAL A 20 -3.66 10.78 9.93
N VAL A 21 -4.44 11.35 10.85
CA VAL A 21 -5.91 11.22 10.87
C VAL A 21 -6.53 11.79 9.59
N ASP A 22 -6.08 12.96 9.14
CA ASP A 22 -6.60 13.60 7.94
C ASP A 22 -6.27 12.80 6.67
N ILE A 23 -5.03 12.30 6.54
CA ILE A 23 -4.62 11.42 5.44
C ILE A 23 -5.47 10.15 5.42
N ASN A 24 -5.71 9.54 6.59
CA ASN A 24 -6.51 8.32 6.67
C ASN A 24 -7.97 8.56 6.24
N LEU A 25 -8.54 9.72 6.58
CA LEU A 25 -9.87 10.13 6.13
C LEU A 25 -9.90 10.33 4.61
N GLN A 26 -8.91 11.02 4.04
CA GLN A 26 -8.81 11.25 2.60
C GLN A 26 -8.67 9.93 1.82
N LEU A 27 -7.83 9.00 2.30
CA LEU A 27 -7.70 7.66 1.72
C LEU A 27 -9.02 6.88 1.79
N SER A 28 -9.73 6.95 2.92
CA SER A 28 -11.04 6.33 3.07
C SER A 28 -12.07 6.90 2.09
N LEU A 29 -12.05 8.20 1.84
CA LEU A 29 -12.92 8.86 0.86
C LEU A 29 -12.58 8.45 -0.58
N LEU A 30 -11.29 8.41 -0.93
CA LEU A 30 -10.84 7.95 -2.24
C LEU A 30 -11.26 6.51 -2.54
N VAL A 31 -11.13 5.61 -1.55
CA VAL A 31 -11.57 4.22 -1.70
C VAL A 31 -13.09 4.16 -1.90
N LYS A 32 -13.88 4.92 -1.13
CA LYS A 32 -15.34 4.97 -1.29
C LYS A 32 -15.78 5.50 -2.66
N GLU A 33 -15.19 6.60 -3.11
CA GLU A 33 -15.49 7.20 -4.41
C GLU A 33 -15.14 6.24 -5.55
N LEU A 34 -14.00 5.56 -5.46
CA LEU A 34 -13.55 4.61 -6.47
C LEU A 34 -14.48 3.40 -6.56
N VAL A 35 -14.89 2.83 -5.41
CA VAL A 35 -15.87 1.75 -5.35
C VAL A 35 -17.23 2.17 -5.92
N ALA A 36 -17.67 3.40 -5.63
CA ALA A 36 -18.92 3.94 -6.16
C ALA A 36 -18.86 4.15 -7.69
N ASN A 37 -17.77 4.74 -8.21
CA ASN A 37 -17.57 4.98 -9.64
C ASN A 37 -17.42 3.69 -10.46
N THR A 38 -16.91 2.61 -9.85
CA THR A 38 -16.93 1.28 -10.48
C THR A 38 -18.32 0.67 -10.50
N ASN A 39 -19.13 0.88 -9.45
CA ASN A 39 -20.48 0.32 -9.32
C ASN A 39 -21.53 1.02 -10.19
N GLU A 40 -21.33 2.28 -10.62
CA GLU A 40 -22.24 2.91 -11.59
C GLU A 40 -22.22 2.21 -12.97
N ASN A 41 -21.15 1.47 -13.29
CA ASN A 41 -21.06 0.63 -14.50
C ASN A 41 -21.51 -0.82 -14.31
N SER A 42 -21.82 -1.23 -13.08
CA SER A 42 -22.26 -2.59 -12.74
C SER A 42 -23.28 -2.55 -11.62
N LYS A 43 -24.56 -2.49 -12.00
CA LYS A 43 -25.69 -2.73 -11.10
C LYS A 43 -25.63 -4.16 -10.56
N ALA A 44 -24.95 -4.39 -9.45
CA ALA A 44 -25.14 -5.56 -8.62
C ALA A 44 -24.51 -5.37 -7.22
N ASN A 45 -25.41 -5.22 -6.24
CA ASN A 45 -25.35 -5.76 -4.87
C ASN A 45 -24.21 -5.32 -3.93
N GLU A 46 -24.62 -4.58 -2.89
CA GLU A 46 -23.83 -4.01 -1.79
C GLU A 46 -23.19 -5.04 -0.83
N GLU A 47 -23.11 -6.33 -1.16
CA GLU A 47 -22.60 -7.38 -0.24
C GLU A 47 -21.23 -7.98 -0.61
N GLU A 48 -20.61 -7.57 -1.72
CA GLU A 48 -19.33 -8.15 -2.17
C GLU A 48 -18.09 -7.25 -1.95
N ALA A 49 -18.12 -6.39 -0.93
CA ALA A 49 -16.92 -5.68 -0.45
C ALA A 49 -15.93 -6.59 0.31
N LYS A 50 -15.77 -7.84 -0.14
CA LYS A 50 -14.54 -8.61 0.07
C LYS A 50 -13.75 -8.48 -1.21
N ILE A 51 -12.67 -7.71 -1.17
CA ILE A 51 -11.63 -7.67 -2.21
C ILE A 51 -11.05 -9.09 -2.29
N SER A 52 -11.72 -9.97 -3.01
CA SER A 52 -11.21 -11.28 -3.41
C SER A 52 -10.27 -11.00 -4.57
N LEU A 53 -8.98 -10.88 -4.27
CA LEU A 53 -7.94 -10.71 -5.28
C LEU A 53 -7.75 -11.97 -6.16
N TYR A 54 -8.60 -12.99 -6.00
CA TYR A 54 -8.46 -14.30 -6.63
C TYR A 54 -9.81 -14.94 -6.96
N SER A 55 -10.53 -14.42 -7.96
CA SER A 55 -11.34 -15.25 -8.88
C SER A 55 -11.79 -14.42 -10.08
N ASP A 56 -11.94 -15.10 -11.22
CA ASP A 56 -12.45 -14.62 -12.50
C ASP A 56 -11.70 -13.50 -13.25
N LYS A 57 -11.46 -13.78 -14.55
CA LYS A 57 -10.73 -12.90 -15.49
C LYS A 57 -11.35 -11.49 -15.62
N ARG A 58 -12.61 -11.34 -15.25
CA ARG A 58 -13.36 -10.07 -15.28
C ARG A 58 -12.97 -9.18 -14.08
N ASP A 59 -12.84 -9.78 -12.90
CA ASP A 59 -12.50 -9.06 -11.67
C ASP A 59 -11.03 -8.67 -11.65
N ALA A 60 -10.16 -9.46 -12.29
CA ALA A 60 -8.77 -9.10 -12.52
C ALA A 60 -8.60 -7.83 -13.37
N HIS A 61 -9.51 -7.55 -14.32
CA HIS A 61 -9.46 -6.34 -15.14
C HIS A 61 -9.92 -5.10 -14.36
N ILE A 62 -10.96 -5.26 -13.54
CA ILE A 62 -11.47 -4.21 -12.64
C ILE A 62 -10.41 -3.87 -11.59
N ALA A 63 -9.80 -4.88 -10.96
CA ALA A 63 -8.73 -4.70 -9.98
C ALA A 63 -7.51 -3.97 -10.57
N LYS A 64 -7.12 -4.28 -11.82
CA LYS A 64 -6.04 -3.55 -12.52
C LYS A 64 -6.38 -2.10 -12.77
N LYS A 65 -7.63 -1.79 -13.17
CA LYS A 65 -8.08 -0.41 -13.39
C LYS A 65 -8.09 0.39 -12.09
N ILE A 66 -8.58 -0.21 -11.01
CA ILE A 66 -8.57 0.37 -9.66
C ILE A 66 -7.13 0.65 -9.21
N LEU A 67 -6.22 -0.31 -9.36
CA LEU A 67 -4.81 -0.13 -8.99
C LEU A 67 -4.13 0.98 -9.80
N ALA A 68 -4.38 1.05 -11.11
CA ALA A 68 -3.85 2.10 -11.96
C ALA A 68 -4.35 3.50 -11.53
N GLU A 69 -5.64 3.63 -11.22
CA GLU A 69 -6.21 4.89 -10.75
C GLU A 69 -5.68 5.29 -9.37
N ILE A 70 -5.43 4.31 -8.48
CA ILE A 70 -4.77 4.55 -7.19
C ILE A 70 -3.34 5.07 -7.40
N TYR A 71 -2.56 4.45 -8.29
CA TYR A 71 -1.20 4.90 -8.57
C TYR A 71 -1.19 6.33 -9.13
N GLU A 72 -2.05 6.63 -10.10
CA GLU A 72 -2.19 7.98 -10.65
C GLU A 72 -2.53 9.00 -9.55
N LYS A 73 -3.53 8.72 -8.70
CA LYS A 73 -3.92 9.63 -7.60
C LYS A 73 -2.85 9.78 -6.53
N MET A 74 -1.99 8.76 -6.32
CA MET A 74 -0.86 8.83 -5.39
C MET A 74 0.42 9.40 -6.03
N GLY A 75 0.38 9.81 -7.31
CA GLY A 75 1.56 10.29 -8.04
C GLY A 75 2.61 9.20 -8.28
N ILE A 76 2.22 7.94 -8.20
CA ILE A 76 3.06 6.77 -8.48
C ILE A 76 2.97 6.49 -9.97
N SER A 77 4.13 6.31 -10.61
CA SER A 77 4.18 5.97 -12.03
C SER A 77 3.40 4.68 -12.31
N PRO A 78 2.61 4.59 -13.39
CA PRO A 78 2.00 3.32 -13.80
C PRO A 78 3.05 2.25 -14.14
N ASP A 79 4.27 2.68 -14.48
CA ASP A 79 5.44 1.82 -14.71
C ASP A 79 6.27 1.61 -13.43
N PHE A 80 5.66 1.79 -12.25
CA PHE A 80 6.35 1.61 -10.99
C PHE A 80 6.76 0.15 -10.80
N GLU A 81 8.07 -0.08 -10.90
CA GLU A 81 8.69 -1.35 -10.55
C GLU A 81 9.08 -1.37 -9.08
N LEU A 82 8.80 -2.49 -8.41
CA LEU A 82 9.25 -2.68 -7.04
C LEU A 82 10.77 -2.79 -7.04
N ILE A 83 11.43 -1.93 -6.26
CA ILE A 83 12.87 -2.05 -6.02
C ILE A 83 13.21 -3.45 -5.45
N PRO A 84 14.41 -4.00 -5.74
CA PRO A 84 14.87 -5.27 -5.17
C PRO A 84 14.72 -5.32 -3.64
N LEU A 85 14.48 -6.51 -3.10
CA LEU A 85 14.23 -6.68 -1.66
C LEU A 85 15.40 -6.18 -0.80
N GLU A 86 16.62 -6.40 -1.27
CA GLU A 86 17.86 -5.97 -0.64
C GLU A 86 17.96 -4.44 -0.60
N GLU A 87 17.58 -3.77 -1.68
CA GLU A 87 17.52 -2.30 -1.75
C GLU A 87 16.43 -1.73 -0.84
N LEU A 88 15.28 -2.42 -0.75
CA LEU A 88 14.21 -2.04 0.19
C LEU A 88 14.70 -2.12 1.65
N ARG A 89 15.37 -3.22 2.02
CA ARG A 89 15.93 -3.41 3.37
C ARG A 89 16.97 -2.33 3.70
N GLU A 90 17.83 -2.03 2.74
CA GLU A 90 18.84 -0.99 2.89
C GLU A 90 18.18 0.39 3.10
N SER A 91 17.20 0.74 2.27
CA SER A 91 16.45 1.98 2.39
C SER A 91 15.73 2.08 3.74
N MET A 92 15.05 1.02 4.18
CA MET A 92 14.39 0.99 5.49
C MET A 92 15.39 1.23 6.63
N ARG A 93 16.55 0.56 6.59
CA ARG A 93 17.62 0.75 7.58
C ARG A 93 18.14 2.18 7.59
N GLN A 94 18.36 2.79 6.42
CA GLN A 94 18.82 4.18 6.30
C GLN A 94 17.84 5.18 6.93
N HIS A 95 16.55 4.88 6.87
CA HIS A 95 15.49 5.70 7.47
C HIS A 95 15.14 5.28 8.91
N GLY A 96 15.92 4.39 9.53
CA GLY A 96 15.70 3.93 10.90
C GLY A 96 14.45 3.06 11.07
N ILE A 97 13.89 2.52 9.98
CA ILE A 97 12.74 1.63 9.99
C ILE A 97 13.25 0.20 10.14
N ARG A 98 12.90 -0.44 11.24
CA ARG A 98 13.15 -1.87 11.43
C ARG A 98 11.86 -2.64 11.17
N ALA A 99 11.95 -3.72 10.40
CA ALA A 99 10.78 -4.53 10.12
C ALA A 99 10.18 -5.08 11.42
N GLU A 100 11.02 -5.52 12.35
CA GLU A 100 10.58 -6.00 13.67
C GLU A 100 9.73 -5.00 14.46
N ASP A 101 9.89 -3.69 14.22
CA ASP A 101 9.22 -2.66 15.03
C ASP A 101 7.74 -2.45 14.64
N ASN A 102 7.32 -2.91 13.44
CA ASN A 102 5.92 -2.76 13.02
C ASN A 102 5.43 -3.91 12.11
N GLU A 103 4.18 -4.32 12.31
CA GLU A 103 3.56 -5.45 11.60
C GLU A 103 3.52 -5.23 10.08
N PHE A 104 3.25 -3.99 9.63
CA PHE A 104 3.21 -3.65 8.21
C PHE A 104 4.54 -3.90 7.50
N SER A 105 5.65 -3.49 8.12
CA SER A 105 6.99 -3.68 7.56
C SER A 105 7.38 -5.15 7.52
N ARG A 106 7.00 -5.95 8.53
CA ARG A 106 7.19 -7.41 8.49
C ARG A 106 6.40 -8.01 7.34
N ALA A 107 5.12 -7.67 7.21
CA ALA A 107 4.25 -8.20 6.16
C ALA A 107 4.77 -7.85 4.75
N ILE A 108 5.30 -6.64 4.55
CA ILE A 108 5.90 -6.24 3.27
C ILE A 108 7.14 -7.08 2.94
N ILE A 109 8.02 -7.30 3.91
CA ILE A 109 9.23 -8.11 3.72
C ILE A 109 8.86 -9.57 3.47
N GLU A 110 8.00 -10.14 4.28
CA GLU A 110 7.55 -11.54 4.17
C GLU A 110 6.85 -11.82 2.83
N GLU A 111 5.93 -10.94 2.41
CA GLU A 111 5.26 -11.06 1.10
C GLU A 111 6.27 -11.04 -0.06
N ARG A 112 7.32 -10.20 0.03
CA ARG A 112 8.35 -10.10 -1.01
C ARG A 112 9.30 -11.30 -1.02
N GLU A 113 9.68 -11.80 0.15
CA GLU A 113 10.44 -13.04 0.27
C GLU A 113 9.67 -14.22 -0.32
N ASN A 114 8.37 -14.32 0.01
CA ASN A 114 7.51 -15.36 -0.51
C ASN A 114 7.39 -15.27 -2.04
N ARG A 115 7.21 -14.07 -2.61
CA ARG A 115 7.17 -13.88 -4.08
C ARG A 115 8.45 -14.34 -4.79
N GLY A 116 9.63 -14.06 -4.24
CA GLY A 116 10.89 -14.54 -4.81
C GLY A 116 10.96 -16.06 -4.92
N THR A 117 10.40 -16.78 -3.94
CA THR A 117 10.37 -18.27 -3.96
C THR A 117 9.35 -18.87 -4.93
N TYR A 118 8.33 -18.11 -5.37
CA TYR A 118 7.36 -18.57 -6.37
C TYR A 118 7.91 -18.47 -7.80
N ASP A 119 8.73 -17.47 -8.10
CA ASP A 119 9.34 -17.30 -9.42
C ASP A 119 10.47 -18.33 -9.67
N GLU A 120 11.20 -18.74 -8.63
CA GLU A 120 12.18 -19.83 -8.73
C GLU A 120 11.54 -21.19 -9.06
N LYS A 121 10.38 -21.51 -8.48
CA LYS A 121 9.66 -22.77 -8.72
C LYS A 121 9.05 -22.89 -10.12
N ARG A 122 8.84 -21.78 -10.83
CA ARG A 122 8.40 -21.80 -12.24
C ARG A 122 9.52 -22.13 -13.21
N ASN A 123 10.78 -21.84 -12.86
CA ASN A 123 11.94 -22.05 -13.74
C ASN A 123 12.58 -23.44 -13.63
N THR A 124 12.19 -24.26 -12.65
CA THR A 124 12.72 -25.63 -12.47
C THR A 124 11.82 -26.74 -13.05
N ASN A 125 10.71 -26.39 -13.71
CA ASN A 125 9.79 -27.33 -14.36
C ASN A 125 9.89 -27.29 -15.90
N THR A 126 11.10 -27.16 -16.42
CA THR A 126 11.45 -27.38 -17.85
C THR A 126 12.52 -28.44 -17.94
#